data_AF-A0A1I6H774-F1
#
_entry.id   AF-A0A1I6H774-F1
#
_cell.length_a   1.000
_cell.length_b   1.000
_cell.length_c   1.000
_cell.angle_alpha   90.00
_cell.angle_beta   90.00
_cell.angle_gamma   90.00
#
_symmetry.space_group_name_H-M   'P 1'
#
loop_
_entity.id
_entity.type
_entity.pdbx_description
1 polymer ?
#
loop_
_entity_poly.entity_id
_entity_poly.type
_entity_poly.pdbx_seq_one_letter_code
_entity_poly.pdbx_strand_id
1 'polypeptide(L)'
;MSGNLFKDTLSLFESGKALRCKDVITELEALGFEVRDGKRGGHKVYVHDGLDDFYSSSFNCDHGKNPQIKPGYIKKIMKVLKQYEQELLELLGEK
;
A
#
# COMPACT_ATOMS: atom_id res chain seq x y z
N MET A 1 -6.65 -17.41 -12.20
CA MET A 1 -6.75 -17.46 -10.73
C MET A 1 -7.44 -16.18 -10.32
N SER A 2 -8.73 -16.24 -10.04
CA SER A 2 -9.49 -15.09 -9.54
C SER A 2 -9.25 -15.00 -8.03
N GLY A 3 -8.04 -14.58 -7.67
CA GLY A 3 -7.72 -14.17 -6.30
C GLY A 3 -8.32 -12.79 -6.08
N ASN A 4 -8.91 -12.57 -4.92
CA ASN A 4 -9.42 -11.28 -4.51
C ASN A 4 -8.20 -10.50 -3.98
N LEU A 5 -7.44 -9.90 -4.89
CA LEU A 5 -6.15 -9.25 -4.66
C LEU A 5 -6.25 -8.25 -3.51
N PHE A 6 -7.34 -7.48 -3.47
CA PHE A 6 -7.58 -6.54 -2.39
C PHE A 6 -7.62 -7.22 -1.02
N LYS A 7 -8.37 -8.34 -0.92
CA LYS A 7 -8.50 -9.10 0.33
C LYS A 7 -7.19 -9.78 0.73
N ASP A 8 -6.43 -10.28 -0.24
CA ASP A 8 -5.13 -10.92 0.01
C ASP A 8 -4.12 -9.91 0.56
N THR A 9 -4.03 -8.71 -0.05
CA THR A 9 -3.19 -7.61 0.44
C THR A 9 -3.60 -7.16 1.84
N LEU A 10 -4.90 -6.97 2.09
CA LEU A 10 -5.39 -6.61 3.44
C LEU A 10 -5.04 -7.69 4.47
N SER A 11 -5.23 -8.96 4.13
CA SER A 11 -4.92 -10.08 5.02
C SER A 11 -3.43 -10.16 5.35
N LEU A 12 -2.56 -9.88 4.36
CA LEU A 12 -1.11 -9.78 4.58
C LEU A 12 -0.78 -8.66 5.57
N PHE A 13 -1.38 -7.48 5.41
CA PHE A 13 -1.14 -6.33 6.29
C PHE A 13 -1.71 -6.54 7.70
N GLU A 14 -2.80 -7.30 7.83
CA GLU A 14 -3.43 -7.67 9.11
C GLU A 14 -2.70 -8.79 9.84
N SER A 15 -1.91 -9.61 9.14
CA SER A 15 -1.23 -10.78 9.71
C SER A 15 -0.27 -10.48 10.86
N GLY A 16 0.08 -9.21 11.09
CA GLY A 16 1.05 -8.79 12.10
C GLY A 16 2.50 -9.16 11.77
N LYS A 17 2.75 -9.74 10.60
CA LYS A 17 4.10 -10.03 10.11
C LYS A 17 4.88 -8.73 9.90
N ALA A 18 6.17 -8.77 10.18
CA ALA A 18 7.07 -7.66 9.91
C ALA A 18 7.32 -7.53 8.41
N LEU A 19 6.56 -6.66 7.75
CA LEU A 19 6.67 -6.41 6.31
C LEU A 19 7.91 -5.58 5.97
N ARG A 20 8.57 -5.93 4.87
CA ARG A 20 9.70 -5.15 4.37
C ARG A 20 9.23 -4.11 3.35
N CYS A 21 10.09 -3.12 3.12
CA CYS A 21 9.84 -2.04 2.17
C CYS A 21 9.37 -2.54 0.81
N LYS A 22 10.07 -3.53 0.24
CA LYS A 22 9.72 -4.10 -1.07
C LYS A 22 8.36 -4.79 -1.08
N ASP A 23 8.03 -5.52 -0.02
CA ASP A 23 6.76 -6.24 0.08
C ASP A 23 5.60 -5.23 0.02
N VAL A 24 5.69 -4.14 0.79
CA VAL A 24 4.66 -3.09 0.80
C VAL A 24 4.55 -2.35 -0.54
N ILE A 25 5.68 -2.08 -1.20
CA ILE A 25 5.68 -1.46 -2.53
C ILE A 25 4.96 -2.35 -3.53
N THR A 26 5.33 -3.64 -3.58
CA THR A 26 4.74 -4.61 -4.52
C THR A 26 3.24 -4.78 -4.31
N GLU A 27 2.78 -4.86 -3.07
CA GLU A 27 1.34 -4.95 -2.77
C GLU A 27 0.57 -3.68 -3.16
N LEU A 28 1.14 -2.49 -2.91
CA LEU A 28 0.52 -1.24 -3.33
C LEU A 28 0.46 -1.12 -4.86
N GLU A 29 1.55 -1.46 -5.56
CA GLU A 29 1.61 -1.45 -7.03
C GLU A 29 0.64 -2.46 -7.64
N ALA A 30 0.47 -3.63 -7.00
CA ALA A 30 -0.51 -4.64 -7.44
C ALA A 30 -1.95 -4.10 -7.36
N LEU A 31 -2.25 -3.28 -6.35
CA LEU A 31 -3.54 -2.59 -6.22
C LEU A 31 -3.68 -1.36 -7.12
N GLY A 32 -2.72 -1.07 -8.00
CA GLY A 32 -2.78 0.04 -8.96
C GLY A 32 -2.20 1.36 -8.46
N PHE A 33 -1.62 1.41 -7.26
CA PHE A 33 -0.94 2.62 -6.78
C PHE A 33 0.41 2.82 -7.48
N GLU A 34 0.74 4.06 -7.83
CA GLU A 34 2.11 4.43 -8.17
C GLU A 34 2.88 4.74 -6.88
N VAL A 35 4.03 4.09 -6.67
CA VAL A 35 4.92 4.37 -5.53
C VAL A 35 6.22 5.01 -5.98
N ARG A 36 6.50 6.21 -5.49
CA ARG A 36 7.68 7.00 -5.85
C ARG A 36 8.51 7.43 -4.65
N ASP A 37 9.77 7.73 -4.89
CA ASP A 37 10.67 8.27 -3.88
C ASP A 37 10.26 9.69 -3.47
N GLY A 38 10.22 9.93 -2.16
CA GLY A 38 10.05 11.24 -1.56
C GLY A 38 11.37 12.02 -1.51
N LYS A 39 11.29 13.29 -1.09
CA LYS A 39 12.46 14.20 -1.02
C LYS A 39 13.51 13.82 0.02
N ARG A 40 13.19 12.93 0.97
CA ARG A 40 14.06 12.52 2.09
C ARG A 40 14.35 11.03 1.96
N GLY A 41 15.59 10.62 2.26
CA GLY A 41 16.03 9.23 2.14
C GLY A 41 15.09 8.26 2.85
N GLY A 42 14.71 7.18 2.16
CA GLY A 42 13.79 6.15 2.66
C GLY A 42 12.31 6.50 2.59
N HIS A 43 11.93 7.77 2.40
CA HIS A 43 10.52 8.13 2.29
C HIS A 43 9.95 7.70 0.93
N LYS A 44 8.78 7.08 0.97
CA LYS A 44 7.98 6.72 -0.21
C LYS A 44 6.66 7.48 -0.16
N VAL A 45 6.23 7.96 -1.32
CA VAL A 45 4.91 8.57 -1.52
C VAL A 45 4.17 7.68 -2.52
N TYR A 46 2.91 7.38 -2.23
CA TYR A 46 2.06 6.63 -3.14
C TYR A 46 0.81 7.43 -3.51
N VAL A 47 0.40 7.29 -4.76
CA VAL A 47 -0.75 7.96 -5.40
C VAL A 47 -1.57 6.94 -6.20
N HIS A 48 -2.82 7.27 -6.50
CA HIS A 48 -3.68 6.42 -7.32
C HIS A 48 -4.59 7.29 -8.18
N ASP A 49 -4.41 7.27 -9.49
CA ASP A 49 -5.12 8.18 -10.40
C ASP A 49 -6.62 7.87 -10.53
N GLY A 50 -7.02 6.63 -10.22
CA GLY A 50 -8.42 6.20 -10.22
C GLY A 50 -9.21 6.46 -8.93
N LEU A 51 -8.58 6.97 -7.87
CA LEU A 51 -9.26 7.23 -6.58
C LEU A 51 -9.61 8.71 -6.46
N ASP A 52 -10.91 9.01 -6.54
CA ASP A 52 -11.42 10.37 -6.35
C ASP A 52 -11.04 10.89 -4.95
N ASP A 53 -10.65 12.16 -4.88
CA ASP A 53 -10.20 12.86 -3.66
C ASP A 53 -8.98 12.25 -2.93
N PHE A 54 -8.34 11.21 -3.48
CA PHE A 54 -7.07 10.68 -2.96
C PHE A 54 -5.86 11.37 -3.61
N TYR A 55 -5.32 12.38 -2.93
CA TYR A 55 -4.13 13.08 -3.43
C TYR A 55 -2.84 12.24 -3.32
N SER A 56 -2.55 11.74 -2.12
CA SER A 56 -1.40 10.88 -1.84
C SER A 56 -1.40 10.42 -0.39
N SER A 57 -0.60 9.40 -0.10
CA SER A 57 -0.14 9.10 1.24
C SER A 57 1.32 8.64 1.20
N SER A 58 1.91 8.36 2.35
CA SER A 58 3.34 8.14 2.47
C SER A 58 3.69 7.15 3.56
N PHE A 59 4.78 6.41 3.35
CA PHE A 59 5.42 5.58 4.36
C PHE A 59 6.94 5.77 4.31
N ASN A 60 7.64 5.31 5.34
CA ASN A 60 9.10 5.39 5.37
C ASN A 60 9.67 3.98 5.42
N CYS A 61 10.51 3.68 4.43
CA CYS A 61 11.31 2.48 4.33
C CYS A 61 12.61 2.58 5.14
N ASP A 62 12.76 3.53 6.05
CA ASP A 62 13.95 3.72 6.91
C ASP A 62 15.28 3.67 6.13
N HIS A 63 16.40 3.49 6.82
CA HIS A 63 17.71 3.33 6.20
C HIS A 63 18.03 1.86 5.88
N GLY A 64 18.78 1.63 4.79
CA GLY A 64 19.26 0.31 4.37
C GLY A 64 18.60 -0.21 3.08
N LYS A 65 18.94 -1.45 2.69
CA LYS A 65 18.59 -2.00 1.36
C LYS A 65 17.14 -2.51 1.24
N ASN A 66 16.57 -3.05 2.32
CA ASN A 66 15.19 -3.53 2.40
C ASN A 66 14.76 -3.75 3.87
N PRO A 67 14.70 -2.68 4.68
CA PRO A 67 14.41 -2.83 6.10
C PRO A 67 12.92 -3.07 6.34
N GLN A 68 12.60 -3.43 7.58
CA GLN A 68 11.23 -3.61 8.04
C GLN A 68 10.54 -2.27 8.22
N ILE A 69 9.30 -2.17 7.74
CA ILE A 69 8.48 -0.98 7.92
C ILE A 69 7.92 -0.95 9.33
N LYS A 70 7.93 0.23 9.95
CA LYS A 70 7.33 0.43 11.28
C LYS A 70 5.83 0.13 11.22
N PRO A 71 5.26 -0.62 12.19
CA PRO A 71 3.84 -1.01 12.18
C PRO A 71 2.84 0.14 12.04
N GLY A 72 3.19 1.34 12.52
CA GLY A 72 2.36 2.54 12.37
C GLY A 72 2.10 2.91 10.91
N TYR A 73 3.06 2.70 10.00
CA TYR A 73 2.86 2.94 8.57
C TYR A 73 1.93 1.91 7.96
N ILE A 74 2.05 0.63 8.33
CA ILE A 74 1.15 -0.43 7.86
C ILE A 74 -0.29 -0.12 8.28
N LYS A 75 -0.51 0.26 9.54
CA LYS A 75 -1.83 0.70 10.02
C LYS A 75 -2.39 1.88 9.23
N LYS A 76 -1.55 2.88 8.89
CA LYS A 76 -1.98 4.02 8.07
C LYS A 76 -2.36 3.58 6.65
N ILE A 77 -1.57 2.70 6.04
CA ILE A 77 -1.87 2.16 4.71
C ILE A 77 -3.19 1.39 4.72
N MET A 78 -3.38 0.48 5.68
CA MET A 78 -4.65 -0.24 5.83
C MET A 78 -5.85 0.70 5.99
N LYS A 79 -5.69 1.81 6.70
CA LYS A 79 -6.76 2.81 6.84
C LYS A 79 -7.13 3.44 5.48
N VAL A 80 -6.14 3.73 4.63
CA VAL A 80 -6.36 4.23 3.28
C VAL A 80 -7.04 3.16 2.42
N LEU A 81 -6.55 1.92 2.43
CA LEU A 81 -7.15 0.83 1.66
C LEU A 81 -8.61 0.59 2.03
N LYS A 82 -8.94 0.59 3.32
CA LYS A 82 -10.32 0.44 3.80
C LYS A 82 -11.20 1.66 3.52
N GLN A 83 -10.60 2.85 3.44
CA GLN A 83 -11.34 4.07 3.10
C GLN A 83 -11.80 4.06 1.64
N TYR A 84 -11.00 3.51 0.74
CA TYR A 84 -11.26 3.46 -0.71
C TYR A 84 -11.56 2.02 -1.18
N GLU A 85 -12.11 1.19 -0.30
CA GLU A 85 -12.32 -0.24 -0.58
C GLU A 85 -13.24 -0.45 -1.80
N GLN A 86 -14.35 0.28 -1.86
CA GLN A 86 -15.32 0.11 -2.94
C GLN A 86 -14.71 0.51 -4.29
N GLU A 87 -14.05 1.65 -4.34
CA GLU A 87 -13.41 2.18 -5.54
C GLU A 87 -12.27 1.26 -6.02
N LEU A 88 -11.43 0.76 -5.09
CA LEU A 88 -10.35 -0.18 -5.44
C LEU A 88 -10.91 -1.50 -5.98
N LEU A 89 -11.95 -2.06 -5.35
CA LEU A 89 -12.61 -3.28 -5.84
C LEU A 89 -13.18 -3.08 -7.25
N GLU A 90 -13.87 -1.95 -7.49
CA GLU A 90 -14.40 -1.61 -8.82
C GLU A 90 -13.30 -1.48 -9.88
N LEU A 91 -12.19 -0.81 -9.56
CA LEU A 91 -11.05 -0.61 -10.46
C LEU A 91 -10.30 -1.91 -10.77
N LEU A 92 -10.23 -2.83 -9.81
CA LEU A 92 -9.63 -4.15 -9.99
C LEU A 92 -10.56 -5.13 -10.72
N GLY A 93 -11.84 -4.78 -10.89
CA GLY A 93 -12.85 -5.70 -11.41
C GLY A 93 -13.21 -6.82 -10.43
N GLU A 94 -12.94 -6.62 -9.14
CA GLU A 94 -13.28 -7.53 -8.05
C GLU A 94 -14.66 -7.15 -7.50
N LYS A 95 -15.61 -8.10 -7.50
CA LYS A 95 -16.98 -7.89 -6.99
C LYS A 95 -17.35 -8.98 -6.00
#